data_AF-A0A562U2K1-F1
#
_entry.id   AF-A0A562U2K1-F1
#
_cell.length_a   1.000
_cell.length_b   1.000
_cell.length_c   1.000
_cell.angle_alpha   90.00
_cell.angle_beta   90.00
_cell.angle_gamma   90.00
#
_symmetry.space_group_name_H-M   'P 1'
#
loop_
_entity.id
_entity.type
_entity.pdbx_description
1 polymer ?
#
loop_
_entity_poly.entity_id
_entity_poly.type
_entity_poly.pdbx_seq_one_letter_code
_entity_poly.pdbx_strand_id
1 'polypeptide(L)'
;MSAETSTVHTDASGHGEHETMTKGRIWKVFFILLLITCVEFFIALVVAPKLGISSTIVNPIYIVLTLLKAYFIVAFFMHLKFEKVGLALAIIVPILFIIGLILVLTNESHYWIGLRM
;
A
#
# COMPACT_ATOMS: atom_id res chain seq x y z
N MET A 1 58.43 -18.20 -26.65
CA MET A 1 57.52 -17.13 -26.19
C MET A 1 56.46 -16.92 -27.25
N SER A 2 55.38 -17.70 -27.18
CA SER A 2 54.11 -17.39 -27.84
C SER A 2 53.12 -17.26 -26.71
N ALA A 3 52.64 -16.04 -26.46
CA ALA A 3 51.65 -15.77 -25.45
C ALA A 3 50.34 -16.43 -25.87
N GLU A 4 49.80 -17.26 -24.99
CA GLU A 4 48.46 -17.82 -25.11
C GLU A 4 47.47 -16.66 -25.21
N THR A 5 46.71 -16.63 -26.32
CA THR A 5 45.61 -15.70 -26.51
C THR A 5 44.48 -16.13 -25.59
N SER A 6 44.45 -15.54 -24.40
CA SER A 6 43.30 -15.58 -23.50
C SER A 6 42.13 -14.89 -24.19
N THR A 7 41.29 -15.68 -24.86
CA THR A 7 39.97 -15.27 -25.32
C THR A 7 39.11 -15.01 -24.09
N VAL A 8 39.17 -13.78 -23.58
CA VAL A 8 38.21 -13.26 -22.61
C VAL A 8 36.92 -12.95 -23.37
N HIS A 9 36.20 -14.00 -23.74
CA HIS A 9 34.75 -13.92 -23.90
C HIS A 9 34.17 -13.95 -22.48
N THR A 10 34.26 -12.82 -21.77
CA THR A 10 33.31 -12.56 -20.70
C THR A 10 32.08 -12.02 -21.38
N ASP A 11 31.16 -12.93 -21.66
CA ASP A 11 29.82 -12.62 -22.07
C ASP A 11 29.28 -11.45 -21.25
N ALA A 12 28.89 -10.38 -21.95
CA ALA A 12 28.07 -9.29 -21.45
C ALA A 12 26.63 -9.78 -21.19
N SER A 13 26.51 -10.93 -20.52
CA SER A 13 25.26 -11.57 -20.14
C SER A 13 24.94 -11.18 -18.71
N GLY A 14 23.94 -10.30 -18.57
CA GLY A 14 23.31 -10.02 -17.30
C GLY A 14 23.28 -8.55 -16.89
N HIS A 15 23.05 -7.62 -17.83
CA HIS A 15 22.25 -6.45 -17.47
C HIS A 15 20.84 -6.98 -17.13
N GLY A 16 20.69 -7.42 -15.87
CA GLY A 16 19.43 -7.86 -15.31
C GLY A 16 18.38 -6.82 -15.64
N GLU A 17 17.43 -7.25 -16.47
CA GLU A 17 16.34 -6.43 -16.95
C GLU A 17 15.69 -5.78 -15.74
N HIS A 18 15.92 -4.48 -15.61
CA HIS A 18 15.22 -3.64 -14.68
C HIS A 18 13.74 -3.73 -15.13
N GLU A 19 12.96 -4.61 -14.49
CA GLU A 19 11.52 -4.80 -14.70
C GLU A 19 10.78 -3.55 -14.21
N THR A 20 11.03 -2.45 -14.91
CA THR A 20 10.30 -1.20 -14.78
C THR A 20 8.95 -1.42 -15.43
N MET A 21 7.88 -1.15 -14.67
CA MET A 21 6.52 -1.23 -15.19
C MET A 21 6.44 -0.44 -16.50
N THR A 22 6.09 -1.12 -17.60
CA THR A 22 5.96 -0.48 -18.90
C THR A 22 4.90 0.62 -18.80
N LYS A 23 5.13 1.78 -19.42
CA LYS A 23 4.24 2.96 -19.36
C LYS A 23 2.76 2.62 -19.58
N GLY A 24 2.46 1.66 -20.46
CA GLY A 24 1.08 1.21 -20.72
C GLY A 24 0.39 0.53 -19.54
N ARG A 25 1.14 -0.18 -18.67
CA ARG A 25 0.58 -0.85 -17.49
C ARG A 25 0.20 0.15 -16.40
N ILE A 26 1.03 1.17 -16.20
CA ILE A 26 0.76 2.27 -15.26
C ILE A 26 -0.52 2.99 -15.64
N TRP A 27 -0.69 3.31 -16.92
CA TRP A 27 -1.90 3.98 -17.41
C TRP A 27 -3.15 3.11 -17.21
N LYS A 28 -3.05 1.81 -17.46
CA LYS A 28 -4.15 0.86 -17.24
C LYS A 28 -4.57 0.78 -15.76
N VAL A 29 -3.60 0.75 -14.84
CA VAL A 29 -3.89 0.74 -13.40
C VAL A 29 -4.36 2.13 -12.91
N PHE A 30 -3.86 3.21 -13.49
CA PHE A 30 -4.37 4.54 -13.20
C PHE A 30 -5.87 4.64 -13.49
N PHE A 31 -6.33 4.15 -14.63
CA PHE A 31 -7.76 4.15 -14.95
C PHE A 31 -8.59 3.24 -14.04
N ILE A 32 -8.08 2.07 -13.62
CA ILE A 32 -8.82 1.21 -12.68
C ILE A 32 -8.98 1.90 -11.32
N LEU A 33 -7.93 2.56 -10.84
CA LEU A 33 -7.96 3.31 -9.58
C LEU A 33 -8.85 4.54 -9.66
N LEU A 34 -8.83 5.26 -10.79
CA LEU A 34 -9.70 6.38 -11.05
C LEU A 34 -11.16 5.93 -11.04
N LEU A 35 -11.49 4.83 -11.70
CA LEU A 35 -12.84 4.26 -11.70
C LEU A 35 -13.30 3.90 -10.29
N ILE A 36 -12.48 3.16 -9.52
CA ILE A 36 -12.79 2.81 -8.12
C ILE A 36 -13.05 4.07 -7.29
N THR A 37 -12.21 5.09 -7.45
CA THR A 37 -12.33 6.36 -6.72
C THR A 37 -13.60 7.11 -7.11
N CYS A 38 -13.94 7.18 -8.39
CA CYS A 38 -15.19 7.79 -8.86
C CYS A 38 -16.42 7.07 -8.30
N VAL A 39 -16.41 5.73 -8.28
CA VAL A 39 -17.50 4.92 -7.69
C VAL A 39 -17.60 5.16 -6.19
N GLU A 40 -16.47 5.20 -5.49
CA GLU A 40 -16.39 5.46 -4.05
C GLU A 40 -16.99 6.85 -3.69
N PHE A 41 -16.60 7.90 -4.42
CA PHE A 41 -17.19 9.24 -4.27
C PHE A 41 -18.66 9.30 -4.65
N PHE A 42 -19.08 8.57 -5.69
CA PHE A 42 -20.49 8.51 -6.09
C PHE A 42 -21.35 7.87 -5.00
N ILE A 43 -20.88 6.78 -4.40
CA ILE A 43 -21.56 6.14 -3.27
C ILE A 43 -21.61 7.08 -2.06
N ALA A 44 -20.50 7.74 -1.74
CA ALA A 44 -20.43 8.64 -0.58
C ALA A 44 -21.27 9.91 -0.74
N LEU A 45 -21.24 10.56 -1.90
CA LEU A 45 -21.88 11.86 -2.13
C LEU A 45 -23.30 11.76 -2.68
N VAL A 46 -23.63 10.71 -3.44
CA VAL A 46 -24.94 10.57 -4.08
C VAL A 46 -25.79 9.53 -3.38
N VAL A 47 -25.27 8.32 -3.15
CA VAL A 47 -26.07 7.22 -2.62
C VAL A 47 -26.38 7.41 -1.13
N ALA A 48 -25.39 7.82 -0.33
CA ALA A 48 -25.59 8.03 1.10
C ALA A 48 -26.64 9.13 1.41
N PRO A 49 -26.64 10.30 0.73
CA PRO A 49 -27.62 11.35 1.00
C PRO A 49 -28.97 11.14 0.31
N LYS A 50 -29.00 10.64 -0.94
CA LYS A 50 -30.28 10.51 -1.69
C LYS A 50 -31.11 9.32 -1.27
N LEU A 51 -30.50 8.20 -0.92
CA LEU A 51 -31.23 6.93 -0.81
C LEU A 51 -31.64 6.60 0.64
N GLY A 52 -31.24 7.43 1.62
CA GLY A 52 -31.61 7.25 3.03
C GLY A 52 -31.20 5.89 3.60
N ILE A 53 -30.29 5.17 2.92
CA ILE A 53 -29.81 3.87 3.35
C ILE A 53 -29.07 4.08 4.65
N SER A 54 -29.40 3.26 5.66
CA SER A 54 -28.69 3.26 6.93
C SER A 54 -27.17 3.19 6.70
N SER A 55 -26.43 4.12 7.31
CA SER A 55 -24.96 4.20 7.25
C SER A 55 -24.28 2.86 7.60
N THR A 56 -24.99 1.95 8.27
CA THR A 56 -24.55 0.59 8.59
C THR A 56 -24.16 -0.24 7.36
N ILE A 57 -24.77 -0.03 6.18
CA ILE A 57 -24.44 -0.79 4.95
C ILE A 57 -23.45 -0.02 4.06
N VAL A 58 -23.57 1.32 4.02
CA VAL A 58 -22.74 2.17 3.16
C VAL A 58 -21.31 2.30 3.71
N ASN A 59 -21.13 2.38 5.04
CA ASN A 59 -19.79 2.47 5.62
C ASN A 59 -18.88 1.26 5.32
N PRO A 60 -19.32 0.00 5.55
CA PRO A 60 -18.45 -1.16 5.28
C PRO A 60 -18.12 -1.29 3.79
N ILE A 61 -19.07 -1.01 2.88
CA ILE A 61 -18.77 -1.05 1.44
C ILE A 61 -17.70 -0.01 1.08
N TYR A 62 -17.83 1.22 1.62
CA TYR A 62 -16.87 2.29 1.40
C TYR A 62 -15.48 1.92 1.91
N ILE A 63 -15.39 1.33 3.11
CA ILE A 63 -14.14 0.85 3.71
C ILE A 63 -13.48 -0.19 2.81
N VAL A 64 -14.24 -1.18 2.32
CA VAL A 64 -13.70 -2.25 1.46
C VAL A 64 -13.20 -1.68 0.12
N LEU A 65 -13.96 -0.79 -0.52
CA LEU A 65 -13.53 -0.13 -1.76
C LEU A 65 -12.24 0.68 -1.54
N THR A 66 -12.15 1.40 -0.41
CA THR A 66 -10.98 2.20 -0.05
C THR A 66 -9.74 1.31 0.18
N LEU A 67 -9.91 0.16 0.84
CA LEU A 67 -8.83 -0.81 1.04
C LEU A 67 -8.36 -1.45 -0.27
N LEU A 68 -9.29 -1.79 -1.17
CA LEU A 68 -8.94 -2.28 -2.51
C LEU A 68 -8.12 -1.24 -3.27
N LYS A 69 -8.58 0.02 -3.31
CA LYS A 69 -7.82 1.13 -3.89
C LYS A 69 -6.41 1.22 -3.31
N ALA A 70 -6.28 1.21 -1.98
CA ALA A 70 -4.99 1.29 -1.31
C ALA A 70 -4.07 0.13 -1.70
N TYR A 71 -4.59 -1.10 -1.76
CA TYR A 71 -3.84 -2.26 -2.23
C TYR A 71 -3.34 -2.08 -3.66
N PHE A 72 -4.19 -1.61 -4.59
CA PHE A 72 -3.78 -1.37 -5.98
C PHE A 72 -2.70 -0.27 -6.10
N ILE A 73 -2.77 0.79 -5.29
CA ILE A 73 -1.72 1.83 -5.26
C ILE A 73 -0.39 1.24 -4.77
N VAL A 74 -0.41 0.54 -3.64
CA VAL A 74 0.75 -0.06 -2.99
C VAL A 74 1.39 -1.13 -3.89
N ALA A 75 0.59 -2.01 -4.48
CA ALA A 75 1.09 -3.08 -5.34
C ALA A 75 1.70 -2.57 -6.66
N PHE A 76 1.08 -1.57 -7.31
CA PHE A 76 1.46 -1.16 -8.68
C PHE A 76 2.25 0.16 -8.74
N PHE A 77 1.94 1.16 -7.92
CA PHE A 77 2.66 2.45 -7.93
C PHE A 77 3.88 2.44 -7.00
N MET A 78 3.83 1.72 -5.89
CA MET A 78 5.00 1.56 -5.02
C MET A 78 5.92 0.38 -5.40
N HIS A 79 5.58 -0.40 -6.44
CA HIS A 79 6.40 -1.52 -6.95
C HIS A 79 6.75 -2.52 -5.83
N LEU A 80 5.80 -2.80 -4.93
CA LEU A 80 6.04 -3.59 -3.72
C LEU A 80 6.01 -5.10 -3.94
N LYS A 81 5.50 -5.55 -5.09
CA LYS A 81 5.17 -6.95 -5.31
C LYS A 81 6.38 -7.85 -5.57
N PHE A 82 7.54 -7.31 -5.94
CA PHE A 82 8.66 -8.14 -6.40
C PHE A 82 9.97 -8.02 -5.59
N GLU A 83 10.16 -7.00 -4.73
CA GLU A 83 11.47 -6.82 -4.07
C GLU A 83 11.46 -6.22 -2.65
N LYS A 84 10.31 -5.76 -2.13
CA LYS A 84 10.34 -4.66 -1.14
C LYS A 84 9.82 -5.06 0.24
N VAL A 85 10.39 -6.11 0.85
CA VAL A 85 10.17 -6.42 2.28
C VAL A 85 10.46 -5.19 3.16
N GLY A 86 11.45 -4.38 2.78
CA GLY A 86 11.79 -3.12 3.47
C GLY A 86 10.67 -2.07 3.47
N LEU A 87 9.89 -1.94 2.40
CA LEU A 87 8.75 -1.00 2.39
C LEU A 87 7.54 -1.53 3.15
N ALA A 88 7.31 -2.85 3.16
CA ALA A 88 6.30 -3.44 4.05
C ALA A 88 6.65 -3.16 5.51
N LEU A 89 7.93 -3.32 5.90
CA LEU A 89 8.44 -2.91 7.22
C LEU A 89 8.24 -1.41 7.48
N ALA A 90 8.46 -0.55 6.49
CA ALA A 90 8.25 0.90 6.64
C ALA A 90 6.78 1.29 6.92
N ILE A 91 5.82 0.43 6.58
CA ILE A 91 4.39 0.62 6.91
C ILE A 91 4.05 -0.08 8.24
N ILE A 92 4.54 -1.29 8.44
CA ILE A 92 4.23 -2.11 9.63
C ILE A 92 4.83 -1.50 10.91
N VAL A 93 6.07 -1.03 10.87
CA VAL A 93 6.77 -0.44 12.02
C VAL A 93 6.03 0.77 12.59
N PRO A 94 5.64 1.81 11.82
CA PRO A 94 4.90 2.93 12.38
C PRO A 94 3.50 2.55 12.86
N ILE A 95 2.83 1.58 12.22
CA ILE A 95 1.53 1.08 12.72
C ILE A 95 1.70 0.38 14.08
N LEU A 96 2.68 -0.51 14.21
CA LEU A 96 3.00 -1.17 15.48
C LEU A 96 3.41 -0.16 16.56
N PHE A 97 4.18 0.86 16.18
CA PHE A 97 4.59 1.93 17.09
C PHE A 97 3.37 2.73 17.61
N ILE A 98 2.41 3.07 16.75
CA ILE A 98 1.17 3.75 17.17
C ILE A 98 0.34 2.86 18.10
N ILE A 99 0.15 1.58 17.78
CA ILE A 99 -0.57 0.65 18.65
C ILE A 99 0.11 0.52 20.01
N GLY A 100 1.44 0.40 20.02
CA GLY A 100 2.25 0.39 21.24
C GLY A 100 2.08 1.65 22.07
N LEU A 101 2.11 2.83 21.45
CA LEU A 101 1.88 4.11 22.14
C LEU A 101 0.48 4.18 22.76
N ILE A 102 -0.56 3.76 22.05
CA ILE A 102 -1.93 3.74 22.57
C ILE A 102 -2.00 2.85 23.82
N LEU A 103 -1.39 1.66 23.79
CA LEU A 103 -1.36 0.75 24.93
C LEU A 103 -0.61 1.32 26.14
N VAL A 104 0.55 1.93 25.94
CA VAL A 104 1.34 2.55 27.01
C VAL A 104 0.57 3.71 27.63
N LEU A 105 0.07 4.64 26.82
CA LEU A 105 -0.69 5.80 27.31
C LEU A 105 -1.99 5.40 28.00
N THR A 106 -2.64 4.33 27.56
CA THR A 106 -3.85 3.80 28.21
C THR A 106 -3.55 3.18 29.56
N ASN A 107 -2.43 2.45 29.70
CA ASN A 107 -1.99 1.93 30.99
C ASN A 107 -1.67 3.07 31.96
N GLU A 108 -0.82 4.01 31.55
CA GLU A 108 -0.50 5.21 32.35
C GLU A 108 -1.77 5.96 32.78
N SER A 109 -2.72 6.16 31.86
CA SER A 109 -4.00 6.81 32.17
C SER A 109 -4.78 6.07 33.27
N HIS A 110 -4.80 4.74 33.26
CA HIS A 110 -5.45 3.94 34.31
C HIS A 110 -4.73 4.04 35.66
N TYR A 111 -3.39 4.05 35.68
CA TYR A 111 -2.62 4.26 36.92
C TYR A 111 -2.91 5.63 37.56
N TRP A 112 -2.98 6.69 36.75
CA TRP A 112 -3.32 8.03 37.21
C TRP A 112 -4.75 8.17 37.72
N ILE A 113 -5.71 7.44 37.14
CA ILE A 113 -7.11 7.44 37.60
C ILE A 113 -7.24 6.69 38.93
N GLY A 114 -6.50 5.59 39.11
CA GLY A 114 -6.52 4.77 40.32
C GLY A 114 -5.87 5.43 41.53
N LEU A 115 -4.84 6.26 41.32
CA LEU A 115 -4.18 7.04 42.38
C LEU A 115 -4.99 8.27 42.85
N ARG A 116 -6.03 8.66 42.10
CA ARG A 116 -6.87 9.82 42.40
C ARG A 116 -8.20 9.46 43.10
N MET A 117 -8.52 8.17 43.23
CA MET A 117 -9.57 7.68 44.13
C MET A 117 -8.95 7.22 45.44
#